data_AF-A0A127SEM1-F1
#
_entry.id   AF-A0A127SEM1-F1
#
_cell.length_a   1.000
_cell.length_b   1.000
_cell.length_c   1.000
_cell.angle_alpha   90.00
_cell.angle_beta   90.00
_cell.angle_gamma   90.00
#
_symmetry.space_group_name_H-M   'P 1'
#
loop_
_entity.id
_entity.type
_entity.pdbx_description
1 polymer ?
#
loop_
_entity_poly.entity_id
_entity_poly.type
_entity_poly.pdbx_seq_one_letter_code
_entity_poly.pdbx_strand_id
1 'polypeptide(L)'
;MGGLIERSEIMMAVPADMGSTLVAITLLVGLMVFVGMVMDPFGAVILVSATVAQIAYKNGINPVHFWMIVLTAFELGYLSPPVALNQLLARQVVGEKEMAEADAEVRHLGFFYRYERWILPLLVMVPTLILVAYGPYFFKLFGWYQ
;
A
#
# COMPACT_ATOMS: atom_id res chain seq x y z
N MET A 1 -3.10 29.83 3.82
CA MET A 1 -3.57 28.48 4.21
C MET A 1 -2.42 27.46 4.40
N GLY A 2 -1.16 27.88 4.58
CA GLY A 2 -0.02 26.95 4.80
C GLY A 2 0.46 26.87 6.25
N GLY A 3 0.14 27.86 7.10
CA GLY A 3 0.65 27.94 8.48
C GLY A 3 -0.19 27.27 9.56
N LEU A 4 -1.38 26.72 9.24
CA LEU A 4 -2.22 26.00 10.20
C LEU A 4 -1.91 24.50 10.27
N ILE A 5 -1.28 23.95 9.23
CA ILE A 5 -0.88 22.53 9.20
C ILE A 5 0.37 22.29 10.06
N GLU A 6 1.29 23.27 10.13
CA GLU A 6 2.50 23.17 10.97
C GLU A 6 2.19 23.13 12.48
N ARG A 7 1.00 23.61 12.91
CA ARG A 7 0.56 23.57 14.32
C ARG A 7 -0.43 22.46 14.64
N SER A 8 -0.73 21.59 13.69
CA SER A 8 -1.54 20.42 13.99
C SER A 8 -0.66 19.46 14.78
N GLU A 9 -1.03 19.15 16.02
CA GLU A 9 -0.38 18.12 16.85
C GLU A 9 -0.28 16.74 16.15
N ILE A 10 -0.99 16.56 15.04
CA ILE A 10 -0.87 15.46 14.08
C ILE A 10 0.57 15.30 13.56
N MET A 11 1.34 16.38 13.41
CA MET A 11 2.74 16.33 12.98
C MET A 11 3.71 15.98 14.13
N MET A 12 3.27 16.14 15.39
CA MET A 12 3.98 15.68 16.60
C MET A 12 3.63 14.23 16.99
N ALA A 13 2.52 13.70 16.50
CA ALA A 13 2.17 12.29 16.66
C ALA A 13 3.03 11.35 15.78
N VAL A 14 3.74 11.91 14.80
CA VAL A 14 4.78 11.21 14.04
C VAL A 14 6.10 11.41 14.79
N PRO A 15 6.68 10.35 15.40
CA PRO A 15 7.95 10.47 16.10
C PRO A 15 9.01 11.10 15.18
N ALA A 16 9.56 12.25 15.59
CA ALA A 16 10.68 12.91 14.90
C ALA A 16 11.95 12.05 14.90
N ASP A 17 12.02 11.11 15.85
CA ASP A 17 12.96 10.01 15.91
C ASP A 17 12.13 8.72 15.88
N MET A 18 11.99 8.12 14.71
CA MET A 18 11.41 6.78 14.62
C MET A 18 12.48 5.84 15.16
N GLY A 19 12.46 5.57 16.47
CA GLY A 19 13.58 4.98 17.22
C GLY A 19 14.24 3.71 16.67
N SER A 20 13.69 3.10 15.61
CA SER A 20 14.37 2.16 14.73
C SER A 20 13.88 2.32 13.29
N THR A 21 14.77 2.15 12.30
CA THR A 21 14.43 2.08 10.87
C THR A 21 13.32 1.07 10.56
N LEU A 22 13.18 0.02 11.37
CA LEU A 22 12.09 -0.95 11.27
C LEU A 22 10.72 -0.30 11.51
N VAL A 23 10.62 0.60 12.49
CA VAL A 23 9.38 1.34 12.80
C VAL A 23 9.04 2.28 11.64
N ALA A 24 10.04 2.95 11.08
CA ALA A 24 9.86 3.79 9.90
C ALA A 24 9.34 3.00 8.69
N ILE A 25 9.91 1.83 8.42
CA ILE A 25 9.42 0.92 7.36
C ILE A 25 7.98 0.48 7.64
N THR A 26 7.67 0.08 8.88
CA THR A 26 6.33 -0.40 9.25
C THR A 26 5.26 0.69 9.04
N LEU A 27 5.55 1.91 9.49
CA LEU A 27 4.66 3.05 9.32
C LEU A 27 4.53 3.47 7.85
N LEU A 28 5.63 3.42 7.09
CA LEU A 28 5.62 3.66 5.65
C LEU A 28 4.71 2.64 4.95
N VAL A 29 4.85 1.34 5.23
CA VAL A 29 4.02 0.28 4.64
C VAL A 29 2.54 0.54 4.94
N GLY A 30 2.17 0.76 6.20
CA GLY A 30 0.78 1.00 6.59
C GLY A 30 0.20 2.25 5.92
N LEU A 31 0.96 3.35 5.93
CA LEU A 31 0.55 4.60 5.28
C LEU A 31 0.39 4.43 3.77
N MET A 32 1.33 3.76 3.10
CA MET A 32 1.28 3.58 1.64
C MET A 32 0.15 2.65 1.20
N VAL A 33 -0.12 1.59 1.96
CA VAL A 33 -1.31 0.74 1.70
C VAL A 33 -2.59 1.55 1.85
N PHE A 34 -2.70 2.35 2.91
CA PHE A 34 -3.87 3.21 3.13
C PHE A 34 -4.04 4.29 2.04
N VAL A 35 -2.94 4.90 1.59
CA VAL A 35 -2.99 5.86 0.47
C VAL A 35 -3.42 5.16 -0.82
N GLY A 36 -2.84 4.00 -1.15
CA GLY A 36 -3.22 3.23 -2.35
C GLY A 36 -4.66 2.73 -2.33
N MET A 37 -5.21 2.51 -1.13
CA MET A 37 -6.61 2.13 -0.93
C MET A 37 -7.63 3.22 -1.35
N VAL A 38 -7.24 4.50 -1.33
CA VAL A 38 -8.16 5.64 -1.51
C VAL A 38 -7.82 6.57 -2.66
N MET A 39 -6.55 6.64 -3.06
CA MET A 39 -6.04 7.62 -4.02
C MET A 39 -5.76 6.98 -5.38
N ASP A 40 -5.93 7.74 -6.45
CA ASP A 40 -5.54 7.31 -7.80
C ASP A 40 -4.00 7.30 -7.96
N PRO A 41 -3.44 6.51 -8.90
CA PRO A 41 -2.00 6.36 -9.04
C PRO A 41 -1.24 7.66 -9.34
N PHE A 42 -1.84 8.54 -10.14
CA PHE A 42 -1.20 9.80 -10.51
C PHE A 42 -1.10 10.74 -9.31
N GLY A 43 -2.20 10.92 -8.59
CA GLY A 43 -2.23 11.69 -7.36
C GLY A 43 -1.28 11.13 -6.30
N ALA A 44 -1.27 9.81 -6.12
CA ALA A 44 -0.46 9.14 -5.12
C ALA A 44 1.05 9.33 -5.34
N VAL A 45 1.53 9.18 -6.58
CA VAL A 45 2.96 9.39 -6.90
C VAL A 45 3.39 10.83 -6.63
N ILE A 46 2.55 11.82 -6.97
CA ILE A 46 2.85 13.24 -6.72
C ILE A 46 2.94 13.49 -5.21
N LEU A 47 1.95 13.02 -4.44
CA LEU A 47 1.92 13.16 -2.98
C LEU A 47 3.17 12.54 -2.34
N VAL A 48 3.49 11.30 -2.69
CA VAL A 48 4.63 10.57 -2.13
C VAL A 48 5.95 11.26 -2.45
N SER A 49 6.13 11.69 -3.70
CA SER A 49 7.36 12.35 -4.14
C SER A 49 7.57 13.70 -3.44
N ALA A 50 6.49 14.47 -3.25
CA ALA A 50 6.55 15.80 -2.64
C ALA A 50 6.70 15.77 -1.11
N THR A 51 6.24 14.70 -0.45
CA THR A 51 6.13 14.67 1.03
C THR A 51 6.86 13.49 1.65
N VAL A 52 6.42 12.27 1.38
CA VAL A 52 6.83 11.05 2.11
C VAL A 52 8.27 10.65 1.80
N ALA A 53 8.71 10.78 0.54
CA ALA A 53 10.04 10.36 0.11
C ALA A 53 11.17 11.04 0.90
N GLN A 54 11.08 12.36 1.07
CA GLN A 54 12.10 13.13 1.79
C GLN A 54 12.18 12.73 3.27
N ILE A 55 11.04 12.42 3.88
CA ILE A 55 10.96 11.98 5.28
C ILE A 55 11.59 10.58 5.41
N ALA A 56 11.25 9.65 4.52
CA ALA A 56 11.78 8.29 4.55
C ALA A 56 13.32 8.26 4.39
N TYR A 57 13.87 9.07 3.49
CA TYR A 57 15.32 9.13 3.27
C TYR A 57 16.06 9.68 4.48
N LYS A 58 15.50 10.70 5.15
CA LYS A 58 16.06 11.24 6.40
C LYS A 58 16.03 10.22 7.55
N ASN A 59 15.08 9.28 7.53
CA ASN A 59 15.00 8.16 8.48
C ASN A 59 15.87 6.94 8.06
N GLY A 60 16.76 7.11 7.10
CA GLY A 60 17.72 6.07 6.69
C GLY A 60 17.15 4.99 5.76
N ILE A 61 15.95 5.17 5.20
CA ILE A 61 15.43 4.26 4.18
C ILE A 61 16.10 4.57 2.84
N ASN A 62 16.75 3.58 2.25
CA ASN A 62 17.38 3.72 0.94
C ASN A 62 16.32 4.07 -0.13
N PRO A 63 16.60 5.01 -1.05
CA PRO A 63 15.65 5.41 -2.10
C PRO A 63 15.10 4.26 -2.96
N VAL A 64 15.93 3.26 -3.27
CA VAL A 64 15.49 2.10 -4.05
C VAL A 64 14.51 1.27 -3.24
N HIS A 65 14.85 0.96 -1.98
CA HIS A 65 13.96 0.20 -1.11
C HIS A 65 12.64 0.92 -0.86
N PHE A 66 12.70 2.24 -0.63
CA PHE A 66 11.53 3.08 -0.48
C PHE A 66 10.55 2.93 -1.65
N TRP A 67 11.03 3.10 -2.89
CA TRP A 67 10.14 2.99 -4.05
C TRP A 67 9.65 1.57 -4.30
N MET A 68 10.43 0.54 -3.97
CA MET A 68 9.93 -0.84 -4.00
C MET A 68 8.77 -1.07 -3.02
N ILE A 69 8.88 -0.53 -1.79
CA ILE A 69 7.80 -0.55 -0.80
C ILE A 69 6.59 0.20 -1.34
N VAL A 70 6.76 1.42 -1.84
CA VAL A 70 5.66 2.26 -2.35
C VAL A 70 4.91 1.56 -3.47
N LEU A 71 5.62 1.08 -4.50
CA LEU A 71 5.01 0.40 -5.65
C LEU A 71 4.24 -0.84 -5.20
N THR A 72 4.85 -1.68 -4.37
CA THR A 72 4.21 -2.93 -3.92
C THR A 72 3.00 -2.66 -2.99
N ALA A 73 3.10 -1.64 -2.13
CA ALA A 73 2.02 -1.24 -1.23
C ALA A 73 0.84 -0.63 -1.99
N PHE A 74 1.10 0.13 -3.05
CA PHE A 74 0.06 0.70 -3.91
C PHE A 74 -0.69 -0.37 -4.69
N GLU A 75 0.02 -1.35 -5.25
CA GLU A 75 -0.62 -2.49 -5.91
C GLU A 75 -1.56 -3.25 -4.94
N LEU A 76 -1.12 -3.48 -3.70
CA LEU A 76 -1.99 -4.04 -2.67
C LEU A 76 -3.18 -3.10 -2.36
N GLY A 77 -2.94 -1.79 -2.25
CA GLY A 77 -3.95 -0.78 -1.99
C GLY A 77 -5.05 -0.75 -3.06
N TYR A 78 -4.69 -0.78 -4.35
CA TYR A 78 -5.65 -0.75 -5.45
C TYR A 78 -6.53 -2.01 -5.55
N LEU A 79 -6.12 -3.09 -4.90
CA LEU A 79 -6.89 -4.33 -4.78
C LEU A 79 -7.72 -4.41 -3.49
N SER A 80 -7.46 -3.52 -2.53
CA SER A 80 -8.05 -3.54 -1.20
C SER A 80 -9.18 -2.51 -1.03
N PRO A 81 -10.22 -2.81 -0.22
CA PRO A 81 -11.20 -1.80 0.20
C PRO A 81 -10.53 -0.61 0.91
N PRO A 82 -11.07 0.61 0.83
CA PRO A 82 -12.46 0.96 0.55
C PRO A 82 -12.78 1.28 -0.91
N VAL A 83 -11.82 1.74 -1.73
CA VAL A 83 -12.09 2.04 -3.15
C VAL A 83 -11.85 0.82 -4.02
N ALA A 84 -10.76 0.06 -3.77
CA ALA A 84 -10.36 -1.10 -4.59
C ALA A 84 -10.39 -0.77 -6.09
N LEU A 85 -9.69 0.29 -6.49
CA LEU A 85 -9.76 0.88 -7.82
C LEU A 85 -9.63 -0.15 -8.95
N ASN A 86 -8.71 -1.10 -8.84
CA ASN A 86 -8.49 -2.11 -9.88
C ASN A 86 -9.70 -3.04 -10.03
N GLN A 87 -10.41 -3.33 -8.94
CA GLN A 87 -11.66 -4.12 -8.97
C GLN A 87 -12.81 -3.33 -9.62
N LEU A 88 -12.89 -2.02 -9.32
CA LEU A 88 -13.89 -1.15 -9.94
C LEU A 88 -13.67 -1.02 -11.45
N LEU A 89 -12.43 -0.78 -11.88
CA LEU A 89 -12.07 -0.67 -13.29
C LEU A 89 -12.31 -2.00 -14.03
N ALA A 90 -11.93 -3.13 -13.44
CA ALA A 90 -12.22 -4.44 -14.01
C ALA A 90 -13.73 -4.65 -14.20
N ARG A 91 -14.55 -4.32 -13.19
CA ARG A 91 -16.01 -4.41 -13.27
C ARG A 91 -16.60 -3.49 -14.33
N GLN A 92 -16.05 -2.29 -14.54
CA GLN A 92 -16.48 -1.37 -15.59
C GLN A 92 -16.19 -1.90 -17.00
N VAL A 93 -15.06 -2.58 -17.18
CA VAL A 93 -14.67 -3.14 -18.49
C VAL A 93 -15.41 -4.44 -18.80
N VAL A 94 -15.56 -5.34 -17.82
CA VAL A 94 -16.26 -6.62 -17.98
C VAL A 94 -17.78 -6.42 -18.07
N GLY A 95 -18.32 -5.47 -17.31
CA GLY A 95 -19.74 -5.16 -17.27
C GLY A 95 -20.49 -5.84 -16.12
N GLU A 96 -21.52 -5.14 -15.63
CA GLU A 96 -22.33 -5.54 -14.47
C GLU A 96 -23.04 -6.88 -14.63
N LYS A 97 -23.56 -7.15 -15.83
CA LYS A 97 -24.34 -8.36 -16.12
C LYS A 97 -23.47 -9.62 -16.02
N GLU A 98 -22.32 -9.62 -16.69
CA GLU A 98 -21.38 -10.74 -16.70
C GLU A 98 -20.83 -11.00 -15.29
N MET A 99 -20.54 -9.94 -14.53
CA MET A 99 -20.10 -10.05 -13.13
C MET A 99 -21.16 -10.70 -12.24
N ALA A 100 -22.43 -10.33 -12.42
CA ALA A 100 -23.56 -10.89 -11.66
C ALA A 100 -23.82 -12.37 -12.00
N GLU A 101 -23.69 -12.76 -13.26
CA GLU A 101 -23.80 -14.16 -13.69
C GLU A 101 -22.67 -15.02 -13.11
N ALA A 102 -21.43 -14.53 -13.18
CA ALA A 102 -20.29 -15.23 -12.58
C ALA A 102 -20.39 -15.31 -11.04
N ASP A 103 -20.94 -14.30 -10.36
CA ASP A 103 -21.21 -14.36 -8.92
C ASP A 103 -22.31 -15.39 -8.58
N ALA A 104 -23.31 -15.54 -9.46
CA ALA A 104 -24.39 -16.52 -9.28
C ALA A 104 -23.86 -17.96 -9.44
N GLU A 105 -22.95 -18.20 -10.37
CA GLU A 105 -22.33 -19.50 -10.60
C GLU A 105 -21.58 -20.00 -9.35
N VAL A 106 -20.76 -19.14 -8.73
CA VAL A 106 -19.95 -19.53 -7.55
C VAL A 106 -20.71 -19.44 -6.23
N ARG A 107 -21.94 -18.95 -6.22
CA ARG A 107 -22.70 -18.65 -4.98
C ARG A 107 -22.92 -19.89 -4.10
N HIS A 108 -23.07 -21.06 -4.71
CA HIS A 108 -23.31 -22.33 -4.01
C HIS A 108 -22.01 -22.98 -3.48
N LEU A 109 -20.85 -22.50 -3.91
CA LEU A 109 -19.55 -22.99 -3.47
C LEU A 109 -19.17 -22.41 -2.09
N GLY A 110 -18.06 -22.91 -1.55
CA GLY A 110 -17.52 -22.48 -0.26
C GLY A 110 -17.05 -21.01 -0.24
N PHE A 111 -16.72 -20.52 0.97
CA PHE A 111 -16.31 -19.13 1.20
C PHE A 111 -15.18 -18.65 0.29
N PHE A 112 -14.16 -19.48 0.08
CA PHE A 112 -13.02 -19.13 -0.76
C PHE A 112 -13.43 -18.81 -2.20
N TYR A 113 -14.19 -19.69 -2.85
CA TYR A 113 -14.64 -19.51 -4.24
C TYR A 113 -15.59 -18.33 -4.38
N ARG A 114 -16.45 -18.10 -3.39
CA ARG A 114 -17.38 -16.95 -3.39
C ARG A 114 -16.65 -15.59 -3.37
N TYR A 115 -15.51 -15.52 -2.69
CA TYR A 115 -14.73 -14.27 -2.54
C TYR A 115 -13.38 -14.35 -3.24
N GLU A 116 -13.22 -15.27 -4.19
CA GLU A 116 -11.95 -15.58 -4.84
C GLU A 116 -11.29 -14.33 -5.43
N ARG A 117 -12.09 -13.47 -6.07
CA ARG A 117 -11.65 -12.19 -6.68
C ARG A 117 -10.98 -11.23 -5.70
N TRP A 118 -11.30 -11.34 -4.40
CA TRP A 118 -10.70 -10.54 -3.33
C TRP A 118 -9.59 -11.30 -2.60
N ILE A 119 -9.83 -12.57 -2.29
CA ILE A 119 -8.90 -13.38 -1.50
C ILE A 119 -7.63 -13.69 -2.29
N LEU A 120 -7.75 -14.09 -3.56
CA LEU A 120 -6.57 -14.48 -4.36
C LEU A 120 -5.56 -13.34 -4.49
N PRO A 121 -5.93 -12.11 -4.91
CA PRO A 121 -4.96 -11.04 -5.05
C PRO A 121 -4.36 -10.65 -3.69
N LEU A 122 -5.16 -10.60 -2.62
CA LEU A 122 -4.66 -10.30 -1.27
C LEU A 122 -3.67 -11.36 -0.78
N LEU A 123 -3.95 -12.63 -1.04
CA LEU A 123 -3.08 -13.75 -0.65
C LEU A 123 -1.73 -13.68 -1.34
N VAL A 124 -1.64 -13.17 -2.57
CA VAL A 124 -0.37 -12.98 -3.28
C VAL A 124 0.33 -11.69 -2.86
N MET A 125 -0.41 -10.59 -2.77
CA MET A 125 0.16 -9.26 -2.58
C MET A 125 0.60 -8.99 -1.14
N VAL A 126 -0.11 -9.50 -0.13
CA VAL A 126 0.28 -9.30 1.27
C VAL A 126 1.64 -9.94 1.59
N PRO A 127 1.89 -11.22 1.27
CA PRO A 127 3.22 -11.81 1.45
C PRO A 127 4.29 -11.11 0.61
N THR A 128 3.96 -10.71 -0.62
CA THR A 128 4.90 -9.96 -1.49
C THR A 128 5.33 -8.67 -0.82
N LEU A 129 4.38 -7.88 -0.28
CA LEU A 129 4.69 -6.65 0.44
C LEU A 129 5.53 -6.89 1.69
N ILE A 130 5.21 -7.92 2.47
CA ILE A 130 5.98 -8.28 3.68
C ILE A 130 7.43 -8.64 3.30
N LEU A 131 7.60 -9.47 2.25
CA LEU A 131 8.92 -9.87 1.79
C LEU A 131 9.73 -8.68 1.26
N VAL A 132 9.10 -7.83 0.43
CA VAL A 132 9.75 -6.65 -0.13
C VAL A 132 10.14 -5.66 0.97
N ALA A 133 9.25 -5.38 1.92
CA ALA A 133 9.48 -4.37 2.94
C ALA A 133 10.48 -4.79 4.04
N TYR A 134 10.42 -6.06 4.46
CA TYR A 134 11.20 -6.52 5.61
C TYR A 134 12.38 -7.42 5.24
N GLY A 135 12.32 -8.11 4.10
CA GLY A 135 13.39 -9.00 3.64
C GLY A 135 14.75 -8.31 3.54
N PRO A 136 14.88 -7.18 2.81
CA PRO A 136 16.14 -6.45 2.71
C PRO A 136 16.69 -5.99 4.05
N TYR A 137 15.81 -5.61 4.98
CA TYR A 137 16.19 -5.15 6.31
C TYR A 137 16.72 -6.29 7.20
N PHE A 138 15.98 -7.40 7.33
CA PHE A 138 16.37 -8.50 8.22
C PHE A 138 17.60 -9.27 7.72
N PHE A 139 17.70 -9.50 6.42
CA PHE A 139 18.83 -10.22 5.82
C PHE A 139 20.01 -9.30 5.49
N LYS A 140 19.94 -8.00 5.82
CA LYS A 140 20.93 -6.98 5.48
C LYS A 140 21.36 -7.04 4.00
N LEU A 141 20.37 -7.23 3.12
CA LEU A 141 20.62 -7.35 1.69
C LEU A 141 21.07 -6.00 1.13
N PHE A 142 21.88 -6.04 0.08
CA PHE A 142 22.27 -4.87 -0.73
C PHE A 142 23.06 -3.77 0.01
N GLY A 143 23.40 -3.95 1.29
CA GLY A 143 24.15 -2.98 2.09
C GLY A 143 23.38 -1.69 2.39
N TRP A 144 22.04 -1.71 2.33
CA TRP A 144 21.21 -0.51 2.58
C TRP A 144 21.11 -0.11 4.04
N TYR A 145 21.30 -1.06 4.95
CA TYR A 145 21.14 -0.89 6.39
C TYR A 145 22.39 -1.44 7.08
N GLN A 146 23.04 -0.62 7.90
CA GLN A 146 24.23 -1.00 8.67
C GLN A 146 23.88 -1.20 10.14
#